data_AF-A0A9X3X1I8-F1
#
_entry.id   AF-A0A9X3X1I8-F1
#
_cell.length_a   1.000
_cell.length_b   1.000
_cell.length_c   1.000
_cell.angle_alpha   90.00
_cell.angle_beta   90.00
_cell.angle_gamma   90.00
#
_symmetry.space_group_name_H-M   'P 1'
#
loop_
_entity.id
_entity.type
_entity.pdbx_description
1 polymer ?
#
loop_
_entity_poly.entity_id
_entity_poly.type
_entity_poly.pdbx_seq_one_letter_code
_entity_poly.pdbx_strand_id
1 'polypeptide(L)'
;MSEDKPEGEATPAKAKPEGGTSRRRKLVLATLGMLGLAAAVAGIRYGVPRFTAARDAKRSGAALFRCLFGEPPTASETPDERLRRILLTAVSLSDPERLSTTGPGWPGRCAAHAEALADAERRRGRPAFAPPPDLATRVIEKARDMYTRSDLPLPSLWSLCDSDGGPMEVPLPPAPASPADLDAPNLAERIAFGDHSADAVPGRTLRLVFRGDRGGPPMACAFPEGLGAASCTPLAPRARLPRPHLWPAADDEGPALVADRSSARSTFYRADTGQVFGEPYHVIGGFSAAKEVVGVVEMELGKRGEERALWIDRSEGTRRLDRVRIDPPPRVRFSSVFVLGDALVWIEPRAGKPHLLLRRLGAAKGAPGAIEDAGALPHDTVHLAACRAPNGLVIVARDGGTVWMTRRDARGGSPVVRADELPRPAGAVVVSELVTCDDRAAQTTLVLRNGVGDTATHEVRRASCTKDMCKPIVLALDELFRGRDPMSRPAPPANDESPVLAASFGERLLVVWRTPDAGVRARIATPASIMTAPDIVIYDEASQDVNGAGRLHAMRLFPRGDAALLLLHAVSGIKAIRIGADGLVQPIRSTGG
;
A
#
# COMPACT_ATOMS: atom_id res chain seq x y z
N MET A 1 69.35 41.61 25.63
CA MET A 1 68.38 41.76 24.52
C MET A 1 67.35 42.74 25.04
N SER A 2 67.72 44.01 25.13
CA SER A 2 67.69 45.00 24.02
C SER A 2 66.26 45.50 23.85
N GLU A 3 65.97 46.72 24.30
CA GLU A 3 66.09 47.97 23.53
C GLU A 3 64.91 48.07 22.54
N ASP A 4 64.16 49.17 22.45
CA ASP A 4 64.64 50.55 22.48
C ASP A 4 63.68 51.62 23.08
N LYS A 5 64.22 52.83 23.25
CA LYS A 5 63.56 54.11 23.63
C LYS A 5 63.52 55.03 22.38
N PRO A 6 62.64 56.06 22.27
CA PRO A 6 62.90 57.42 22.82
C PRO A 6 61.60 58.07 23.41
N GLU A 7 61.58 59.07 24.32
CA GLU A 7 62.03 60.49 24.28
C GLU A 7 61.34 61.35 23.18
N GLY A 8 60.72 62.52 23.44
CA GLY A 8 60.37 63.26 24.69
C GLY A 8 58.91 63.80 24.64
N GLU A 9 58.49 64.99 25.13
CA GLU A 9 59.13 66.04 25.96
C GLU A 9 58.03 67.03 26.50
N ALA A 10 58.39 68.29 26.86
CA ALA A 10 57.54 69.50 27.00
C ALA A 10 56.32 69.50 27.95
N THR A 11 56.54 69.98 29.18
CA THR A 11 55.49 70.43 30.11
C THR A 11 55.09 71.89 29.86
N PRO A 12 53.79 72.26 29.86
CA PRO A 12 53.34 73.64 30.10
C PRO A 12 52.66 73.82 31.46
N ALA A 13 52.60 75.08 31.91
CA ALA A 13 52.36 75.45 33.30
C ALA A 13 50.93 75.22 33.84
N LYS A 14 50.84 75.10 35.17
CA LYS A 14 49.59 75.19 35.95
C LYS A 14 48.87 76.51 35.67
N ALA A 15 47.70 76.46 35.04
CA ALA A 15 46.68 77.48 35.20
C ALA A 15 45.70 77.04 36.31
N LYS A 16 45.51 77.87 37.35
CA LYS A 16 44.39 77.72 38.28
C LYS A 16 43.08 78.07 37.54
N PRO A 17 42.07 77.18 37.50
CA PRO A 17 40.71 77.60 37.23
C PRO A 17 40.08 78.09 38.55
N GLU A 18 40.13 79.39 38.80
CA GLU A 18 39.13 80.00 39.68
C GLU A 18 37.76 79.84 39.02
N GLY A 19 36.88 79.08 39.65
CA GLY A 19 35.63 78.65 39.04
C GLY A 19 34.57 78.41 40.10
N GLY A 20 33.99 79.51 40.62
CA GLY A 20 32.89 79.47 41.58
C GLY A 20 31.78 78.55 41.09
N THR A 21 31.59 77.41 41.77
CA THR A 21 30.61 76.40 41.37
C THR A 21 29.20 76.88 41.70
N SER A 22 28.60 77.59 40.75
CA SER A 22 27.25 78.12 40.87
C SER A 22 26.25 77.02 41.27
N ARG A 23 25.30 77.35 42.15
CA ARG A 23 24.26 76.43 42.65
C ARG A 23 23.53 75.67 41.53
N ARG A 24 23.45 76.25 40.31
CA ARG A 24 22.88 75.61 39.12
C ARG A 24 23.61 74.32 38.70
N ARG A 25 24.95 74.24 38.76
CA ARG A 25 25.67 73.01 38.36
C ARG A 25 25.39 71.83 39.30
N LYS A 26 25.29 72.06 40.61
CA LYS A 26 24.91 71.01 41.57
C LYS A 26 23.46 70.55 41.38
N LEU A 27 22.56 71.46 41.02
CA LEU A 27 21.16 71.14 40.77
C LEU A 27 20.95 70.35 39.46
N VAL A 28 21.71 70.67 38.40
CA VAL A 28 21.73 69.92 37.13
C VAL A 28 22.35 68.52 37.29
N LEU A 29 23.42 68.37 38.07
CA LEU A 29 23.99 67.05 38.38
C LEU A 29 23.03 66.19 39.23
N ALA A 30 22.30 66.80 40.16
CA ALA A 30 21.28 66.09 40.96
C ALA A 30 20.08 65.65 40.11
N THR A 31 19.60 66.47 39.17
CA THR A 31 18.51 66.06 38.25
C THR A 31 18.96 65.04 37.22
N LEU A 32 20.19 65.12 36.70
CA LEU A 32 20.78 64.05 35.87
C LEU A 32 20.96 62.75 36.64
N GLY A 33 21.38 62.82 37.91
CA GLY A 33 21.44 61.66 38.80
C GLY A 33 20.07 61.03 39.04
N MET A 34 19.04 61.84 39.31
CA MET A 34 17.66 61.35 39.46
C MET A 34 17.08 60.80 38.15
N LEU A 35 17.38 61.41 37.00
CA LEU A 35 17.00 60.88 35.68
C LEU A 35 17.69 59.55 35.37
N GLY A 36 18.97 59.43 35.68
CA GLY A 36 19.72 58.18 35.56
C GLY A 36 19.17 57.09 36.48
N LEU A 37 18.86 57.42 37.74
CA LEU A 37 18.25 56.50 38.69
C LEU A 37 16.82 56.10 38.27
N ALA A 38 16.01 57.05 37.78
CA ALA A 38 14.67 56.79 37.28
C ALA A 38 14.69 55.93 36.00
N ALA A 39 15.64 56.17 35.09
CA ALA A 39 15.87 55.34 33.91
C ALA A 39 16.36 53.94 34.28
N ALA A 40 17.23 53.80 35.28
CA ALA A 40 17.68 52.50 35.79
C ALA A 40 16.53 51.74 36.48
N VAL A 41 15.75 52.40 37.34
CA VAL A 41 14.56 51.81 37.99
C VAL A 41 13.50 51.44 36.95
N ALA A 42 13.28 52.25 35.92
CA ALA A 42 12.38 51.91 34.81
C ALA A 42 12.93 50.74 33.97
N GLY A 43 14.23 50.71 33.68
CA GLY A 43 14.90 49.60 32.98
C GLY A 43 14.81 48.28 33.76
N ILE A 44 14.97 48.31 35.08
CA ILE A 44 14.81 47.14 35.96
C ILE A 44 13.34 46.74 36.06
N ARG A 45 12.41 47.68 36.24
CA ARG A 45 10.99 47.41 36.49
C ARG A 45 10.19 47.04 35.23
N TYR A 46 10.62 47.49 34.05
CA TYR A 46 9.93 47.23 32.76
C TYR A 46 10.78 46.51 31.71
N GLY A 47 12.11 46.61 31.76
CA GLY A 47 13.02 45.99 30.79
C GLY A 47 13.39 44.54 31.15
N VAL A 48 13.83 44.30 32.38
CA VAL A 48 14.24 42.95 32.84
C VAL A 48 13.11 41.90 32.73
N PRO A 49 11.84 42.19 33.10
CA PRO A 49 10.73 41.24 32.93
C PRO A 49 10.44 40.93 31.46
N ARG A 50 10.60 41.90 30.55
CA ARG A 50 10.41 41.69 29.11
C ARG A 50 11.55 40.87 28.48
N PHE A 51 12.78 41.06 28.96
CA PHE A 51 13.94 40.31 28.45
C PHE A 51 13.93 38.85 28.92
N THR A 52 13.54 38.60 30.17
CA THR A 52 13.29 37.23 30.68
C THR A 52 12.09 36.59 29.97
N ALA A 53 10.96 37.30 29.84
CA ALA A 53 9.81 36.80 29.07
C ALA A 53 10.14 36.48 27.61
N ALA A 54 11.04 37.21 26.95
CA ALA A 54 11.48 36.89 25.59
C ALA A 54 12.33 35.60 25.52
N ARG A 55 13.16 35.32 26.53
CA ARG A 55 13.90 34.05 26.65
C ARG A 55 12.97 32.89 26.99
N ASP A 56 12.06 33.09 27.94
CA ASP A 56 11.03 32.12 28.32
C ASP A 56 10.15 31.77 27.11
N ALA A 57 9.78 32.75 26.29
CA ALA A 57 9.00 32.54 25.07
C ALA A 57 9.80 31.77 24.00
N LYS A 58 11.08 32.10 23.75
CA LYS A 58 11.91 31.32 22.81
C LYS A 58 12.02 29.86 23.28
N ARG A 59 12.33 29.64 24.56
CA ARG A 59 12.48 28.29 25.14
C ARG A 59 11.19 27.49 25.13
N SER A 60 10.07 28.10 25.54
CA SER A 60 8.76 27.44 25.58
C SER A 60 8.19 27.22 24.18
N GLY A 61 8.46 28.13 23.24
CA GLY A 61 8.15 27.99 21.82
C GLY A 61 8.90 26.84 21.17
N ALA A 62 10.21 26.76 21.37
CA ALA A 62 11.03 25.64 20.90
C ALA A 62 10.61 24.30 21.54
N ALA A 63 10.23 24.30 22.82
CA ALA A 63 9.69 23.11 23.50
C ALA A 63 8.34 22.67 22.91
N LEU A 64 7.41 23.61 22.72
CA LEU A 64 6.11 23.35 22.11
C LEU A 64 6.28 22.84 20.67
N PHE A 65 7.15 23.47 19.89
CA PHE A 65 7.50 23.03 18.54
C PHE A 65 8.05 21.60 18.54
N ARG A 66 9.05 21.30 19.39
CA ARG A 66 9.65 19.95 19.48
C ARG A 66 8.64 18.89 19.96
N CYS A 67 7.67 19.26 20.79
CA CYS A 67 6.60 18.35 21.23
C CYS A 67 5.54 18.09 20.13
N LEU A 68 5.20 19.10 19.32
CA LEU A 68 4.19 18.99 18.27
C LEU A 68 4.73 18.43 16.95
N PHE A 69 5.93 18.84 16.54
CA PHE A 69 6.49 18.57 15.21
C PHE A 69 7.80 17.76 15.25
N GLY A 70 8.46 17.67 16.41
CA GLY A 70 9.66 16.85 16.60
C GLY A 70 10.94 17.57 16.17
N GLU A 71 11.74 16.90 15.34
CA GLU A 71 12.99 17.45 14.81
C GLU A 71 12.76 18.64 13.86
N PRO A 72 13.78 19.45 13.55
CA PRO A 72 13.66 20.52 12.56
C PRO A 72 13.13 20.02 11.20
N PRO A 73 12.40 20.87 10.46
CA PRO A 73 11.85 20.50 9.16
C PRO A 73 12.90 20.57 8.05
N THR A 74 12.68 19.80 6.99
CA THR A 74 13.45 19.96 5.74
C THR A 74 13.00 21.22 5.00
N ALA A 75 13.88 21.81 4.19
CA ALA A 75 13.59 23.05 3.44
C ALA A 75 12.39 22.97 2.48
N SER A 76 11.90 21.77 2.16
CA SER A 76 10.76 21.50 1.29
C SER A 76 9.47 21.08 2.02
N GLU A 77 9.46 21.02 3.35
CA GLU A 77 8.31 20.54 4.14
C GLU A 77 7.56 21.71 4.79
N THR A 78 6.24 21.78 4.58
CA THR A 78 5.37 22.79 5.19
C THR A 78 4.85 22.36 6.58
N PRO A 79 4.37 23.31 7.41
CA PRO A 79 3.82 23.00 8.73
C PRO A 79 2.61 22.06 8.69
N ASP A 80 1.69 22.29 7.74
CA ASP A 80 0.48 21.50 7.55
C ASP A 80 0.80 20.08 7.09
N GLU A 81 1.72 19.90 6.12
CA GLU A 81 2.15 18.59 5.64
C GLU A 81 2.77 17.75 6.77
N ARG A 82 3.65 18.34 7.59
CA ARG A 82 4.26 17.60 8.69
C ARG A 82 3.26 17.26 9.79
N LEU A 83 2.37 18.19 10.14
CA LEU A 83 1.30 17.90 11.10
C LEU A 83 0.44 16.75 10.58
N ARG A 84 0.03 16.78 9.31
CA ARG A 84 -0.70 15.70 8.65
C ARG A 84 0.03 14.37 8.76
N ARG A 85 1.32 14.32 8.41
CA ARG A 85 2.15 13.10 8.51
C ARG A 85 2.22 12.56 9.95
N ILE A 86 2.28 13.42 10.96
CA ILE A 86 2.25 13.01 12.38
C ILE A 86 0.87 12.49 12.77
N LEU A 87 -0.22 13.16 12.35
CA LEU A 87 -1.60 12.74 12.60
C LEU A 87 -1.90 11.36 12.00
N LEU A 88 -1.44 11.10 10.76
CA LEU A 88 -1.57 9.81 10.08
C LEU A 88 -0.87 8.66 10.82
N THR A 89 0.23 8.92 11.54
CA THR A 89 0.82 7.97 12.49
C THR A 89 -0.02 7.87 13.76
N ALA A 90 -0.38 9.02 14.36
CA ALA A 90 -1.09 9.11 15.64
C ALA A 90 -2.41 8.32 15.66
N VAL A 91 -3.21 8.34 14.58
CA VAL A 91 -4.48 7.58 14.49
C VAL A 91 -4.31 6.06 14.55
N SER A 92 -3.11 5.53 14.28
CA SER A 92 -2.84 4.09 14.46
C SER A 92 -2.52 3.68 15.90
N LEU A 93 -2.17 4.62 16.78
CA LEU A 93 -1.68 4.30 18.11
C LEU A 93 -2.78 3.73 19.03
N SER A 94 -2.34 2.92 19.99
CA SER A 94 -3.22 2.36 21.03
C SER A 94 -3.82 3.49 21.89
N ASP A 95 -4.99 3.28 22.50
CA ASP A 95 -5.65 4.31 23.33
C ASP A 95 -4.72 5.11 24.26
N PRO A 96 -3.79 4.51 25.05
CA PRO A 96 -2.90 5.27 25.94
C PRO A 96 -1.79 6.06 25.22
N GLU A 97 -1.43 5.71 23.99
CA GLU A 97 -0.36 6.33 23.20
C GLU A 97 -0.89 7.39 22.21
N ARG A 98 -2.20 7.37 21.95
CA ARG A 98 -2.89 8.19 20.93
C ARG A 98 -3.11 9.66 21.35
N LEU A 99 -3.70 10.37 20.39
CA LEU A 99 -4.56 11.55 20.51
C LEU A 99 -5.30 11.62 21.85
N SER A 100 -4.71 12.31 22.82
CA SER A 100 -5.38 12.66 24.08
C SER A 100 -5.39 14.17 24.29
N THR A 101 -6.51 14.70 24.78
CA THR A 101 -6.65 16.09 25.25
C THR A 101 -5.93 16.32 26.58
N THR A 102 -5.75 15.28 27.40
CA THR A 102 -5.17 15.36 28.75
C THR A 102 -4.29 14.14 29.07
N GLY A 103 -3.22 14.33 29.83
CA GLY A 103 -2.31 13.24 30.23
C GLY A 103 -1.15 12.99 29.24
N PRO A 104 -0.55 11.78 29.23
CA PRO A 104 0.73 11.50 28.57
C PRO A 104 0.65 11.36 27.03
N GLY A 105 -0.55 11.10 26.49
CA GLY A 105 -0.80 11.01 25.05
C GLY A 105 -0.45 12.31 24.31
N TRP A 106 -0.04 12.19 23.06
CA TRP A 106 0.13 13.35 22.16
C TRP A 106 -1.24 13.74 21.59
N PRO A 107 -1.59 15.02 21.38
CA PRO A 107 -0.84 16.24 21.68
C PRO A 107 -0.98 16.73 23.13
N GLY A 108 -1.84 16.11 23.97
CA GLY A 108 -2.15 16.58 25.33
C GLY A 108 -0.93 16.81 26.22
N ARG A 109 0.11 15.98 26.14
CA ARG A 109 1.38 16.19 26.85
C ARG A 109 2.09 17.51 26.51
N CYS A 110 1.78 18.13 25.38
CA CYS A 110 2.35 19.41 24.96
C CYS A 110 1.65 20.62 25.60
N ALA A 111 0.52 20.44 26.30
CA ALA A 111 -0.26 21.53 26.88
C ALA A 111 0.55 22.43 27.82
N ALA A 112 1.38 21.85 28.70
CA ALA A 112 2.23 22.62 29.61
C ALA A 112 3.23 23.54 28.88
N HIS A 113 3.70 23.16 27.69
CA HIS A 113 4.56 24.01 26.85
C HIS A 113 3.76 25.13 26.17
N ALA A 114 2.50 24.87 25.80
CA ALA A 114 1.60 25.88 25.25
C ALA A 114 1.21 26.92 26.31
N GLU A 115 0.86 26.50 27.52
CA GLU A 115 0.59 27.39 28.66
C GLU A 115 1.80 28.25 29.00
N ALA A 116 3.00 27.67 29.10
CA ALA A 116 4.24 28.40 29.37
C ALA A 116 4.56 29.43 28.28
N LEU A 117 4.34 29.10 27.00
CA LEU A 117 4.49 30.05 25.89
C LEU A 117 3.44 31.17 25.97
N ALA A 118 2.18 30.85 26.26
CA ALA A 118 1.11 31.84 26.39
C ALA A 118 1.36 32.81 27.57
N ASP A 119 1.85 32.31 28.71
CA ASP A 119 2.27 33.13 29.84
C ASP A 119 3.49 34.01 29.52
N ALA A 120 4.45 33.49 28.75
CA ALA A 120 5.62 34.26 28.32
C ALA A 120 5.25 35.38 27.33
N GLU A 121 4.47 35.11 26.28
CA GLU A 121 4.03 36.14 25.33
C GLU A 121 3.05 37.15 25.97
N ARG A 122 2.21 36.73 26.94
CA ARG A 122 1.44 37.66 27.79
C ARG A 122 2.36 38.60 28.58
N ARG A 123 3.37 38.07 29.29
CA ARG A 123 4.38 38.89 30.00
C ARG A 123 5.22 39.79 29.07
N ARG A 124 5.40 39.39 27.82
CA ARG A 124 6.08 40.16 26.76
C ARG A 124 5.21 41.29 26.17
N GLY A 125 3.90 41.29 26.42
CA GLY A 125 2.94 42.25 25.84
C GLY A 125 2.51 41.91 24.41
N ARG A 126 2.54 40.63 24.05
CA ARG A 126 2.25 40.10 22.71
C ARG A 126 1.19 38.98 22.74
N PRO A 127 0.02 39.17 23.38
CA PRO A 127 -0.97 38.10 23.56
C PRO A 127 -1.49 37.50 22.24
N ALA A 128 -1.44 38.23 21.12
CA ALA A 128 -1.82 37.73 19.80
C ALA A 128 -0.87 36.64 19.22
N PHE A 129 0.31 36.46 19.81
CA PHE A 129 1.26 35.40 19.44
C PHE A 129 1.21 34.20 20.40
N ALA A 130 0.35 34.25 21.43
CA ALA A 130 0.14 33.11 22.31
C ALA A 130 -0.59 31.98 21.57
N PRO A 131 -0.24 30.70 21.81
CA PRO A 131 -1.06 29.58 21.36
C PRO A 131 -2.45 29.64 22.01
N PRO A 132 -3.49 29.15 21.33
CA PRO A 132 -4.83 29.14 21.90
C PRO A 132 -4.91 28.12 23.07
N PRO A 133 -5.72 28.39 24.12
CA PRO A 133 -5.74 27.55 25.32
C PRO A 133 -6.30 26.13 25.07
N ASP A 134 -7.04 25.96 23.99
CA ASP A 134 -7.62 24.71 23.49
C ASP A 134 -6.76 24.04 22.40
N LEU A 135 -5.47 24.40 22.25
CA LEU A 135 -4.59 23.91 21.19
C LEU A 135 -4.58 22.37 21.06
N ALA A 136 -4.52 21.63 22.16
CA ALA A 136 -4.56 20.17 22.13
C ALA A 136 -5.90 19.65 21.57
N THR A 137 -7.03 20.27 21.94
CA THR A 137 -8.36 19.97 21.41
C THR A 137 -8.40 20.26 19.91
N ARG A 138 -7.94 21.44 19.46
CA ARG A 138 -7.93 21.80 18.03
C ARG A 138 -7.05 20.88 17.19
N VAL A 139 -5.90 20.44 17.69
CA VAL A 139 -5.05 19.46 16.99
C VAL A 139 -5.76 18.09 16.88
N ILE A 140 -6.58 17.71 17.86
CA ILE A 140 -7.39 16.48 17.81
C ILE A 140 -8.62 16.65 16.90
N GLU A 141 -9.24 17.83 16.86
CA GLU A 141 -10.28 18.16 15.89
C GLU A 141 -9.73 18.15 14.45
N LYS A 142 -8.52 18.69 14.25
CA LYS A 142 -7.75 18.56 12.99
C LYS A 142 -7.43 17.10 12.63
N ALA A 143 -7.24 16.24 13.63
CA ALA A 143 -7.10 14.80 13.42
C ALA A 143 -8.40 14.16 12.93
N ARG A 144 -9.55 14.63 13.41
CA ARG A 144 -10.89 14.12 13.08
C ARG A 144 -11.43 14.60 11.74
N ASP A 145 -10.99 15.76 11.30
CA ASP A 145 -11.23 16.30 9.97
C ASP A 145 -9.88 16.60 9.32
N MET A 146 -9.33 15.60 8.65
CA MET A 146 -8.07 15.74 7.93
C MET A 146 -8.24 16.45 6.56
N TYR A 147 -9.45 16.81 6.13
CA TYR A 147 -9.70 17.41 4.81
C TYR A 147 -9.72 18.94 4.82
N THR A 148 -10.18 19.57 5.89
CA THR A 148 -10.16 21.04 5.97
C THR A 148 -8.75 21.61 6.06
N ARG A 149 -8.57 22.89 5.70
CA ARG A 149 -7.35 23.62 6.06
C ARG A 149 -7.32 23.87 7.57
N SER A 150 -6.12 23.88 8.13
CA SER A 150 -5.92 24.16 9.54
C SER A 150 -6.23 25.62 9.88
N ASP A 151 -7.03 25.87 10.93
CA ASP A 151 -7.20 27.19 11.55
C ASP A 151 -6.06 27.51 12.54
N LEU A 152 -5.31 26.48 12.97
CA LEU A 152 -4.16 26.60 13.85
C LEU A 152 -3.12 27.56 13.25
N PRO A 153 -2.44 28.38 14.08
CA PRO A 153 -1.39 29.29 13.64
C PRO A 153 -0.06 28.55 13.34
N LEU A 154 -0.12 27.49 12.52
CA LEU A 154 1.03 26.59 12.26
C LEU A 154 2.25 27.35 11.73
N PRO A 155 2.16 28.28 10.77
CA PRO A 155 3.34 29.04 10.32
C PRO A 155 3.99 29.86 11.45
N SER A 156 3.19 30.42 12.35
CA SER A 156 3.68 31.16 13.51
C SER A 156 4.37 30.24 14.52
N LEU A 157 3.78 29.07 14.83
CA LEU A 157 4.40 28.06 15.70
C LEU A 157 5.68 27.48 15.09
N TRP A 158 5.70 27.29 13.78
CA TRP A 158 6.83 26.78 13.00
C TRP A 158 8.00 27.77 12.97
N SER A 159 7.70 29.08 12.94
CA SER A 159 8.71 30.13 13.07
C SER A 159 9.43 30.18 14.44
N LEU A 160 8.94 29.40 15.43
CA LEU A 160 9.60 29.21 16.74
C LEU A 160 10.61 28.04 16.73
N CYS A 161 10.80 27.36 15.60
CA CYS A 161 11.84 26.36 15.45
C CYS A 161 13.22 26.98 15.67
N ASP A 162 13.94 26.51 16.68
CA ASP A 162 15.28 26.99 17.01
C ASP A 162 16.33 26.17 16.27
N SER A 163 17.13 26.82 15.41
CA SER A 163 18.24 26.17 14.67
C SER A 163 19.29 25.57 15.60
N ASP A 164 19.41 26.15 16.80
CA ASP A 164 20.42 25.80 17.79
C ASP A 164 20.02 24.59 18.64
N GLY A 165 18.85 24.00 18.37
CA GLY A 165 18.26 22.91 19.14
C GLY A 165 17.48 23.41 20.35
N GLY A 166 16.15 23.19 20.33
CA GLY A 166 15.31 23.38 21.51
C GLY A 166 15.69 22.43 22.67
N PRO A 167 15.03 22.53 23.84
CA PRO A 167 15.31 21.64 24.96
C PRO A 167 15.13 20.16 24.55
N MET A 168 16.23 19.41 24.59
CA MET A 168 16.31 18.03 24.08
C MET A 168 15.44 17.03 24.86
N GLU A 169 15.15 17.33 26.13
CA GLU A 169 14.37 16.49 27.07
C GLU A 169 12.86 16.47 26.79
N VAL A 170 12.39 17.17 25.75
CA VAL A 170 10.96 17.18 25.38
C VAL A 170 10.56 15.89 24.66
N PRO A 171 9.52 15.17 25.12
CA PRO A 171 9.01 13.99 24.43
C PRO A 171 8.52 14.31 23.01
N LEU A 172 9.16 13.69 22.02
CA LEU A 172 8.84 13.85 20.60
C LEU A 172 7.39 13.44 20.28
N PRO A 173 6.78 13.98 19.20
CA PRO A 173 5.53 13.46 18.66
C PRO A 173 5.71 12.03 18.12
N PRO A 174 4.61 11.35 17.74
CA PRO A 174 4.70 10.18 16.86
C PRO A 174 5.54 10.49 15.62
N ALA A 175 6.37 9.55 15.17
CA ALA A 175 7.21 9.75 14.00
C ALA A 175 6.33 10.10 12.77
N PRO A 176 6.64 11.17 11.99
CA PRO A 176 5.86 11.52 10.82
C PRO A 176 5.80 10.33 9.83
N ALA A 177 4.59 9.94 9.43
CA ALA A 177 4.40 8.93 8.39
C ALA A 177 5.16 9.32 7.11
N SER A 178 5.64 8.35 6.34
CA SER A 178 6.22 8.60 5.01
C SER A 178 5.42 7.83 3.98
N PRO A 179 4.27 8.37 3.52
CA PRO A 179 3.44 7.72 2.51
C PRO A 179 4.27 7.47 1.23
N ALA A 180 4.14 6.27 0.67
CA ALA A 180 4.94 5.86 -0.48
C ALA A 180 4.45 6.47 -1.81
N ASP A 181 3.31 7.17 -1.78
CA ASP A 181 2.59 7.66 -2.95
C ASP A 181 2.89 9.10 -3.35
N LEU A 182 3.48 9.89 -2.44
CA LEU A 182 3.75 11.32 -2.62
C LEU A 182 4.60 11.60 -3.89
N ASP A 183 5.58 10.72 -4.16
CA ASP A 183 6.43 10.76 -5.37
C ASP A 183 6.08 9.66 -6.40
N ALA A 184 4.95 8.98 -6.25
CA ALA A 184 4.58 7.85 -7.10
C ALA A 184 3.99 8.32 -8.44
N PRO A 185 4.67 8.07 -9.58
CA PRO A 185 4.09 8.33 -10.88
C PRO A 185 2.91 7.39 -11.13
N ASN A 186 1.99 7.83 -11.99
CA ASN A 186 0.96 6.93 -12.51
C ASN A 186 1.61 5.85 -13.38
N LEU A 187 1.21 4.59 -13.17
CA LEU A 187 1.45 3.48 -14.10
C LEU A 187 0.80 3.78 -15.45
N ALA A 188 -0.39 4.42 -15.41
CA ALA A 188 -1.04 5.04 -16.56
C ALA A 188 -2.10 6.06 -16.10
N GLU A 189 -2.23 7.16 -16.84
CA GLU A 189 -3.21 8.24 -16.58
C GLU A 189 -4.62 7.95 -17.15
N ARG A 190 -4.77 6.97 -18.05
CA ARG A 190 -5.98 6.78 -18.88
C ARG A 190 -6.42 5.32 -18.99
N ILE A 191 -6.56 4.66 -17.84
CA ILE A 191 -7.05 3.28 -17.75
C ILE A 191 -8.29 3.21 -16.87
N ALA A 192 -9.33 2.52 -17.34
CA ALA A 192 -10.49 2.18 -16.54
C ALA A 192 -10.19 0.96 -15.65
N PHE A 193 -10.02 1.17 -14.35
CA PHE A 193 -9.63 0.12 -13.40
C PHE A 193 -10.63 -1.04 -13.27
N GLY A 194 -11.91 -0.84 -13.56
CA GLY A 194 -12.92 -1.91 -13.49
C GLY A 194 -12.68 -3.06 -14.47
N ASP A 195 -11.98 -2.80 -15.58
CA ASP A 195 -11.75 -3.74 -16.68
C ASP A 195 -10.25 -4.11 -16.78
N HIS A 196 -9.72 -4.76 -15.75
CA HIS A 196 -8.40 -5.40 -15.78
C HIS A 196 -8.49 -6.92 -15.58
N SER A 197 -7.46 -7.64 -16.06
CA SER A 197 -7.29 -9.08 -15.88
C SER A 197 -5.86 -9.38 -15.45
N ALA A 198 -5.70 -10.31 -14.51
CA ALA A 198 -4.40 -10.86 -14.08
C ALA A 198 -4.26 -12.33 -14.53
N ASP A 199 -3.05 -12.90 -14.39
CA ASP A 199 -2.81 -14.33 -14.65
C ASP A 199 -3.77 -15.21 -13.81
N ALA A 200 -4.53 -16.10 -14.45
CA ALA A 200 -5.38 -17.08 -13.74
C ALA A 200 -4.59 -18.13 -12.94
N VAL A 201 -3.29 -18.29 -13.25
CA VAL A 201 -2.33 -19.10 -12.51
C VAL A 201 -1.13 -18.21 -12.17
N PRO A 202 -1.16 -17.44 -11.06
CA PRO A 202 -0.06 -16.58 -10.65
C PRO A 202 1.24 -17.37 -10.46
N GLY A 203 2.32 -16.91 -11.09
CA GLY A 203 3.70 -17.37 -10.88
C GLY A 203 4.50 -16.37 -10.04
N ARG A 204 5.76 -16.14 -10.43
CA ARG A 204 6.65 -15.11 -9.87
C ARG A 204 6.58 -13.81 -10.67
N THR A 205 6.44 -13.92 -12.00
CA THR A 205 6.05 -12.79 -12.85
C THR A 205 4.57 -12.48 -12.63
N LEU A 206 4.21 -11.20 -12.55
CA LEU A 206 2.84 -10.74 -12.63
C LEU A 206 2.61 -10.10 -14.00
N ARG A 207 1.63 -10.62 -14.73
CA ARG A 207 1.13 -10.00 -15.95
C ARG A 207 -0.26 -9.44 -15.66
N LEU A 208 -0.51 -8.23 -16.13
CA LEU A 208 -1.79 -7.55 -16.07
C LEU A 208 -2.17 -7.08 -17.47
N VAL A 209 -3.45 -7.14 -17.80
CA VAL A 209 -4.00 -6.46 -18.98
C VAL A 209 -5.10 -5.54 -18.53
N PHE A 210 -5.07 -4.32 -19.05
CA PHE A 210 -5.97 -3.24 -18.72
C PHE A 210 -6.72 -2.78 -19.97
N ARG A 211 -8.00 -2.45 -19.83
CA ARG A 211 -8.75 -1.78 -20.90
C ARG A 211 -8.33 -0.31 -21.04
N GLY A 212 -8.10 0.14 -22.27
CA GLY A 212 -7.82 1.55 -22.57
C GLY A 212 -9.07 2.42 -22.42
N ASP A 213 -8.90 3.64 -21.90
CA ASP A 213 -10.01 4.60 -21.78
C ASP A 213 -10.53 5.08 -23.15
N ARG A 214 -11.83 5.39 -23.24
CA ARG A 214 -12.53 5.99 -24.40
C ARG A 214 -12.24 5.36 -25.78
N GLY A 215 -11.91 4.06 -25.80
CA GLY A 215 -11.59 3.34 -27.04
C GLY A 215 -10.13 3.39 -27.47
N GLY A 216 -9.24 3.88 -26.61
CA GLY A 216 -7.79 3.65 -26.75
C GLY A 216 -7.43 2.16 -26.68
N PRO A 217 -6.24 1.77 -27.17
CA PRO A 217 -5.81 0.38 -27.13
C PRO A 217 -5.72 -0.11 -25.67
N PRO A 218 -6.14 -1.35 -25.36
CA PRO A 218 -5.83 -1.95 -24.08
C PRO A 218 -4.31 -2.05 -23.87
N MET A 219 -3.84 -2.01 -22.63
CA MET A 219 -2.41 -2.07 -22.29
C MET A 219 -2.09 -3.36 -21.55
N ALA A 220 -1.00 -4.02 -21.93
CA ALA A 220 -0.44 -5.15 -21.20
C ALA A 220 0.76 -4.67 -20.38
N CYS A 221 0.78 -5.00 -19.10
CA CYS A 221 1.89 -4.69 -18.19
C CYS A 221 2.48 -5.97 -17.62
N ALA A 222 3.80 -6.11 -17.68
CA ALA A 222 4.56 -7.16 -17.04
C ALA A 222 5.38 -6.58 -15.89
N PHE A 223 5.31 -7.23 -14.73
CA PHE A 223 6.09 -6.96 -13.54
C PHE A 223 6.95 -8.21 -13.27
N PRO A 224 8.28 -8.12 -13.34
CA PRO A 224 9.16 -9.26 -13.11
C PRO A 224 9.12 -9.70 -11.65
N GLU A 225 9.78 -10.83 -11.36
CA GLU A 225 10.02 -11.32 -10.00
C GLU A 225 10.51 -10.21 -9.06
N GLY A 226 9.99 -10.18 -7.83
CA GLY A 226 10.26 -9.14 -6.85
C GLY A 226 9.50 -7.81 -7.08
N LEU A 227 8.81 -7.63 -8.21
CA LEU A 227 7.89 -6.50 -8.49
C LEU A 227 8.52 -5.09 -8.42
N GLY A 228 9.83 -4.95 -8.61
CA GLY A 228 10.54 -3.67 -8.48
C GLY A 228 10.35 -2.67 -9.65
N ALA A 229 9.80 -3.12 -10.78
CA ALA A 229 9.60 -2.32 -11.98
C ALA A 229 8.34 -2.80 -12.75
N ALA A 230 7.88 -2.00 -13.71
CA ALA A 230 6.85 -2.39 -14.65
C ALA A 230 7.27 -2.07 -16.09
N SER A 231 7.03 -2.99 -17.02
CA SER A 231 7.05 -2.72 -18.46
C SER A 231 5.62 -2.80 -18.98
N CYS A 232 5.08 -1.68 -19.44
CA CYS A 232 3.72 -1.59 -19.98
C CYS A 232 3.79 -1.24 -21.47
N THR A 233 3.07 -2.00 -22.30
CA THR A 233 2.98 -1.76 -23.74
C THR A 233 1.50 -1.77 -24.19
N PRO A 234 1.10 -0.85 -25.09
CA PRO A 234 -0.18 -0.96 -25.76
C PRO A 234 -0.28 -2.26 -26.56
N LEU A 235 -1.40 -2.98 -26.44
CA LEU A 235 -1.71 -4.12 -27.28
C LEU A 235 -1.80 -3.68 -28.74
N ALA A 236 -1.24 -4.50 -29.64
CA ALA A 236 -1.16 -4.18 -31.06
C ALA A 236 -2.56 -3.87 -31.65
N PRO A 237 -2.70 -2.85 -32.52
CA PRO A 237 -3.99 -2.25 -32.91
C PRO A 237 -4.96 -3.17 -33.69
N ARG A 238 -4.55 -4.40 -34.02
CA ARG A 238 -5.42 -5.43 -34.60
C ARG A 238 -6.34 -6.11 -33.56
N ALA A 239 -6.00 -6.04 -32.28
CA ALA A 239 -6.75 -6.68 -31.20
C ALA A 239 -7.87 -5.75 -30.67
N ARG A 240 -9.06 -5.80 -31.30
CA ARG A 240 -10.27 -5.16 -30.76
C ARG A 240 -10.82 -5.99 -29.59
N LEU A 241 -10.23 -5.81 -28.41
CA LEU A 241 -10.60 -6.52 -27.17
C LEU A 241 -11.41 -5.59 -26.25
N PRO A 242 -12.76 -5.56 -26.34
CA PRO A 242 -13.59 -4.75 -25.44
C PRO A 242 -13.54 -5.25 -23.99
N ARG A 243 -13.30 -6.55 -23.76
CA ARG A 243 -13.08 -7.15 -22.43
C ARG A 243 -11.86 -8.07 -22.47
N PRO A 244 -10.63 -7.52 -22.45
CA PRO A 244 -9.42 -8.32 -22.53
C PRO A 244 -9.30 -9.22 -21.30
N HIS A 245 -9.10 -10.51 -21.52
CA HIS A 245 -8.86 -11.50 -20.49
C HIS A 245 -7.50 -12.16 -20.72
N LEU A 246 -6.68 -12.17 -19.68
CA LEU A 246 -5.34 -12.72 -19.68
C LEU A 246 -5.37 -14.21 -19.32
N TRP A 247 -4.79 -15.02 -20.19
CA TRP A 247 -4.67 -16.48 -20.03
C TRP A 247 -3.38 -16.87 -19.30
N PRO A 248 -3.36 -18.01 -18.60
CA PRO A 248 -2.28 -18.37 -17.70
C PRO A 248 -1.02 -18.80 -18.46
N ALA A 249 0.13 -18.31 -17.99
CA ALA A 249 1.41 -18.74 -18.51
C ALA A 249 1.82 -20.13 -17.98
N ALA A 250 2.44 -20.92 -18.87
CA ALA A 250 3.11 -22.17 -18.59
C ALA A 250 4.47 -22.00 -17.87
N ASP A 251 4.99 -20.77 -17.78
CA ASP A 251 6.12 -20.39 -16.91
C ASP A 251 6.19 -18.85 -16.71
N ASP A 252 7.22 -18.37 -16.01
CA ASP A 252 7.43 -16.95 -15.71
C ASP A 252 8.02 -16.15 -16.90
N GLU A 253 8.55 -16.83 -17.92
CA GLU A 253 9.22 -16.23 -19.09
C GLU A 253 8.28 -16.10 -20.30
N GLY A 254 7.19 -16.88 -20.34
CA GLY A 254 6.23 -16.86 -21.45
C GLY A 254 5.56 -15.49 -21.66
N PRO A 255 5.30 -15.10 -22.92
CA PRO A 255 4.60 -13.84 -23.24
C PRO A 255 3.17 -13.83 -22.69
N ALA A 256 2.60 -12.65 -22.44
CA ALA A 256 1.18 -12.56 -22.10
C ALA A 256 0.28 -13.01 -23.27
N LEU A 257 -0.72 -13.85 -23.00
CA LEU A 257 -1.75 -14.25 -23.97
C LEU A 257 -3.10 -13.67 -23.58
N VAL A 258 -3.74 -12.94 -24.49
CA VAL A 258 -4.99 -12.22 -24.25
C VAL A 258 -6.06 -12.70 -25.21
N ALA A 259 -7.28 -12.88 -24.74
CA ALA A 259 -8.47 -13.09 -25.58
C ALA A 259 -9.56 -12.08 -25.21
N ASP A 260 -10.59 -11.93 -26.04
CA ASP A 260 -11.77 -11.17 -25.68
C ASP A 260 -12.79 -12.07 -24.97
N ARG A 261 -13.21 -11.67 -23.76
CA ARG A 261 -14.25 -12.36 -22.99
C ARG A 261 -15.67 -12.06 -23.48
N SER A 262 -15.86 -11.06 -24.35
CA SER A 262 -17.20 -10.67 -24.82
C SER A 262 -17.75 -11.55 -25.94
N SER A 263 -16.90 -12.34 -26.61
CA SER A 263 -17.29 -13.16 -27.75
C SER A 263 -17.23 -14.66 -27.43
N ALA A 264 -18.21 -15.42 -27.93
CA ALA A 264 -18.09 -16.88 -28.09
C ALA A 264 -17.03 -17.28 -29.14
N ARG A 265 -16.38 -16.29 -29.77
CA ARG A 265 -15.29 -16.40 -30.75
C ARG A 265 -13.96 -16.03 -30.08
N SER A 266 -13.55 -16.76 -29.05
CA SER A 266 -12.28 -16.48 -28.38
C SER A 266 -11.10 -16.84 -29.28
N THR A 267 -10.52 -15.82 -29.90
CA THR A 267 -9.23 -15.88 -30.59
C THR A 267 -8.15 -15.31 -29.66
N PHE A 268 -6.97 -15.92 -29.68
CA PHE A 268 -5.88 -15.63 -28.76
C PHE A 268 -4.87 -14.70 -29.42
N TYR A 269 -4.39 -13.72 -28.65
CA TYR A 269 -3.43 -12.72 -29.09
C TYR A 269 -2.22 -12.74 -28.16
N ARG A 270 -1.02 -12.88 -28.71
CA ARG A 270 0.20 -12.53 -27.99
C ARG A 270 0.21 -11.02 -27.73
N ALA A 271 0.38 -10.61 -26.48
CA ALA A 271 0.19 -9.22 -26.10
C ALA A 271 1.27 -8.27 -26.65
N ASP A 272 2.49 -8.80 -26.79
CA ASP A 272 3.70 -8.12 -27.26
C ASP A 272 3.71 -7.90 -28.79
N THR A 273 3.30 -8.91 -29.55
CA THR A 273 3.41 -8.95 -31.03
C THR A 273 2.06 -8.74 -31.74
N GLY A 274 0.95 -8.91 -31.02
CA GLY A 274 -0.38 -8.99 -31.64
C GLY A 274 -0.60 -10.25 -32.49
N GLN A 275 0.31 -11.23 -32.44
CA GLN A 275 0.18 -12.48 -33.19
C GLN A 275 -1.06 -13.25 -32.76
N VAL A 276 -1.78 -13.78 -33.74
CA VAL A 276 -3.10 -14.39 -33.60
C VAL A 276 -2.99 -15.92 -33.57
N PHE A 277 -3.72 -16.58 -32.68
CA PHE A 277 -3.72 -18.04 -32.51
C PHE A 277 -5.15 -18.59 -32.27
N GLY A 278 -5.38 -19.84 -32.71
CA GLY A 278 -6.62 -20.59 -32.53
C GLY A 278 -7.73 -20.21 -33.52
N GLU A 279 -8.51 -21.20 -33.96
CA GLU A 279 -9.70 -20.94 -34.78
C GLU A 279 -10.90 -20.46 -33.92
N PRO A 280 -11.66 -19.42 -34.35
CA PRO A 280 -12.84 -18.94 -33.63
C PRO A 280 -13.85 -20.04 -33.32
N TYR A 281 -14.50 -19.98 -32.15
CA TYR A 281 -15.49 -20.94 -31.61
C TYR A 281 -14.95 -22.30 -31.15
N HIS A 282 -13.68 -22.61 -31.37
CA HIS A 282 -13.13 -23.93 -31.05
C HIS A 282 -12.24 -23.94 -29.80
N VAL A 283 -11.83 -22.80 -29.24
CA VAL A 283 -10.82 -22.78 -28.17
C VAL A 283 -11.42 -22.93 -26.76
N ILE A 284 -10.89 -23.88 -25.98
CA ILE A 284 -11.19 -24.09 -24.56
C ILE A 284 -10.24 -23.27 -23.67
N GLY A 285 -8.99 -23.14 -24.10
CA GLY A 285 -7.99 -22.34 -23.42
C GLY A 285 -6.63 -22.37 -24.12
N GLY A 286 -5.65 -21.71 -23.53
CA GLY A 286 -4.28 -21.70 -24.03
C GLY A 286 -3.29 -21.27 -22.96
N PHE A 287 -2.02 -21.46 -23.27
CA PHE A 287 -0.88 -21.12 -22.42
C PHE A 287 0.32 -20.63 -23.22
N SER A 288 1.19 -19.88 -22.57
CA SER A 288 2.46 -19.40 -23.11
C SER A 288 3.64 -19.84 -22.25
N ALA A 289 4.71 -20.31 -22.88
CA ALA A 289 5.93 -20.76 -22.22
C ALA A 289 7.15 -19.98 -22.75
N ALA A 290 8.30 -20.22 -22.11
CA ALA A 290 9.61 -19.75 -22.52
C ALA A 290 9.89 -20.05 -24.01
N LYS A 291 10.83 -19.29 -24.60
CA LYS A 291 11.15 -19.32 -26.05
C LYS A 291 9.97 -18.97 -26.96
N GLU A 292 9.05 -18.14 -26.47
CA GLU A 292 7.85 -17.71 -27.21
C GLU A 292 6.90 -18.85 -27.62
N VAL A 293 6.90 -19.96 -26.90
CA VAL A 293 5.97 -21.06 -27.19
C VAL A 293 4.55 -20.68 -26.78
N VAL A 294 3.58 -20.92 -27.66
CA VAL A 294 2.15 -20.77 -27.42
C VAL A 294 1.47 -22.10 -27.71
N GLY A 295 0.74 -22.63 -26.73
CA GLY A 295 -0.13 -23.80 -26.87
C GLY A 295 -1.60 -23.41 -26.78
N VAL A 296 -2.41 -23.80 -27.77
CA VAL A 296 -3.87 -23.56 -27.78
C VAL A 296 -4.59 -24.90 -27.76
N VAL A 297 -5.57 -25.06 -26.86
CA VAL A 297 -6.39 -26.25 -26.72
C VAL A 297 -7.71 -26.04 -27.46
N GLU A 298 -7.88 -26.75 -28.57
CA GLU A 298 -9.03 -26.66 -29.47
C GLU A 298 -9.96 -27.88 -29.33
N MET A 299 -11.25 -27.62 -29.53
CA MET A 299 -12.35 -28.57 -29.54
C MET A 299 -12.82 -28.80 -30.96
N GLU A 300 -12.70 -30.04 -31.45
CA GLU A 300 -13.35 -30.43 -32.69
C GLU A 300 -14.86 -30.63 -32.43
N LEU A 301 -15.68 -29.81 -33.09
CA LEU A 301 -17.14 -29.97 -33.11
C LEU A 301 -17.57 -30.73 -34.37
N GLY A 302 -18.53 -31.62 -34.23
CA GLY A 302 -19.17 -32.31 -35.34
C GLY A 302 -20.28 -31.51 -36.01
N LYS A 303 -20.92 -32.13 -37.00
CA LYS A 303 -21.90 -31.45 -37.87
C LYS A 303 -23.18 -31.01 -37.15
N ARG A 304 -23.44 -31.52 -35.94
CA ARG A 304 -24.58 -31.17 -35.09
C ARG A 304 -24.14 -30.40 -33.83
N GLY A 305 -22.89 -29.93 -33.78
CA GLY A 305 -22.30 -29.29 -32.59
C GLY A 305 -21.89 -30.28 -31.50
N GLU A 306 -21.80 -31.58 -31.79
CA GLU A 306 -21.33 -32.59 -30.86
C GLU A 306 -19.82 -32.48 -30.62
N GLU A 307 -19.37 -32.55 -29.36
CA GLU A 307 -17.95 -32.53 -28.99
C GLU A 307 -17.28 -33.85 -29.42
N ARG A 308 -16.30 -33.82 -30.34
CA ARG A 308 -15.70 -35.04 -30.93
C ARG A 308 -14.31 -35.37 -30.44
N ALA A 309 -13.44 -34.37 -30.33
CA ALA A 309 -12.05 -34.53 -29.94
C ALA A 309 -11.48 -33.24 -29.37
N LEU A 310 -10.41 -33.39 -28.58
CA LEU A 310 -9.56 -32.28 -28.18
C LEU A 310 -8.23 -32.33 -28.95
N TRP A 311 -7.74 -31.16 -29.31
CA TRP A 311 -6.48 -30.96 -30.01
C TRP A 311 -5.65 -29.94 -29.24
N ILE A 312 -4.33 -30.10 -29.23
CA ILE A 312 -3.40 -29.02 -28.90
C ILE A 312 -2.68 -28.58 -30.17
N ASP A 313 -2.71 -27.28 -30.46
CA ASP A 313 -1.89 -26.64 -31.46
C ASP A 313 -0.76 -25.88 -30.78
N ARG A 314 0.50 -26.13 -31.18
CA ARG A 314 1.67 -25.47 -30.60
C ARG A 314 2.42 -24.67 -31.66
N SER A 315 2.85 -23.48 -31.29
CA SER A 315 3.69 -22.60 -32.11
C SER A 315 4.84 -22.02 -31.28
N GLU A 316 5.96 -21.72 -31.93
CA GLU A 316 7.14 -21.04 -31.37
C GLU A 316 7.37 -19.79 -32.22
N GLY A 317 7.11 -18.61 -31.64
CA GLY A 317 6.97 -17.39 -32.43
C GLY A 317 5.94 -17.57 -33.55
N THR A 318 6.30 -17.24 -34.79
CA THR A 318 5.45 -17.41 -35.99
C THR A 318 5.41 -18.83 -36.56
N ARG A 319 6.19 -19.76 -36.01
CA ARG A 319 6.37 -21.12 -36.57
C ARG A 319 5.51 -22.14 -35.83
N ARG A 320 4.57 -22.79 -36.52
CA ARG A 320 3.82 -23.95 -35.98
C ARG A 320 4.79 -25.12 -35.71
N LEU A 321 4.74 -25.70 -34.52
CA LEU A 321 5.54 -26.85 -34.09
C LEU A 321 4.83 -28.16 -34.45
N ASP A 322 3.59 -28.32 -34.00
CA ASP A 322 2.70 -29.44 -34.26
C ASP A 322 1.23 -29.11 -33.90
N ARG A 323 0.31 -29.93 -34.42
CA ARG A 323 -1.07 -30.04 -33.92
C ARG A 323 -1.31 -31.50 -33.58
N VAL A 324 -1.61 -31.80 -32.31
CA VAL A 324 -1.67 -33.18 -31.80
C VAL A 324 -3.00 -33.41 -31.08
N ARG A 325 -3.60 -34.58 -31.31
CA ARG A 325 -4.85 -34.96 -30.65
C ARG A 325 -4.59 -35.35 -29.19
N ILE A 326 -5.44 -34.89 -28.28
CA ILE A 326 -5.35 -35.16 -26.85
C ILE A 326 -6.12 -36.46 -26.57
N ASP A 327 -5.46 -37.61 -26.78
CA ASP A 327 -6.07 -38.94 -26.60
C ASP A 327 -5.54 -39.68 -25.35
N PRO A 328 -6.38 -40.48 -24.65
CA PRO A 328 -7.84 -40.41 -24.73
C PRO A 328 -8.34 -39.05 -24.25
N PRO A 329 -9.46 -38.54 -24.78
CA PRO A 329 -10.04 -37.27 -24.34
C PRO A 329 -10.65 -37.39 -22.92
N PRO A 330 -10.86 -36.27 -22.21
CA PRO A 330 -11.65 -36.23 -20.97
C PRO A 330 -13.02 -36.86 -21.16
N ARG A 331 -13.53 -37.62 -20.19
CA ARG A 331 -14.86 -38.26 -20.26
C ARG A 331 -15.99 -37.38 -19.71
N VAL A 332 -15.85 -36.07 -19.92
CA VAL A 332 -16.79 -35.03 -19.48
C VAL A 332 -16.98 -34.05 -20.62
N ARG A 333 -17.97 -33.16 -20.50
CA ARG A 333 -18.12 -32.05 -21.44
C ARG A 333 -16.84 -31.21 -21.44
N PHE A 334 -16.38 -30.83 -22.63
CA PHE A 334 -15.15 -30.07 -22.76
C PHE A 334 -15.27 -28.65 -22.21
N SER A 335 -16.50 -28.14 -22.04
CA SER A 335 -16.79 -26.92 -21.26
C SER A 335 -16.53 -27.04 -19.74
N SER A 336 -16.28 -28.25 -19.23
CA SER A 336 -15.87 -28.53 -17.84
C SER A 336 -14.36 -28.83 -17.71
N VAL A 337 -13.58 -28.51 -18.74
CA VAL A 337 -12.14 -28.71 -18.80
C VAL A 337 -11.44 -27.35 -18.72
N PHE A 338 -10.39 -27.26 -17.90
CA PHE A 338 -9.65 -26.03 -17.61
C PHE A 338 -8.21 -26.14 -18.10
N VAL A 339 -7.65 -25.05 -18.60
CA VAL A 339 -6.21 -24.93 -18.93
C VAL A 339 -5.55 -24.08 -17.86
N LEU A 340 -4.72 -24.70 -17.02
CA LEU A 340 -4.04 -24.09 -15.88
C LEU A 340 -2.53 -24.06 -16.14
N GLY A 341 -2.09 -23.09 -16.96
CA GLY A 341 -0.75 -23.09 -17.54
C GLY A 341 -0.60 -24.26 -18.53
N ASP A 342 0.48 -25.03 -18.45
CA ASP A 342 0.70 -26.20 -19.31
C ASP A 342 -0.11 -27.45 -18.88
N ALA A 343 -1.06 -27.33 -17.96
CA ALA A 343 -1.87 -28.44 -17.47
C ALA A 343 -3.33 -28.34 -17.95
N LEU A 344 -3.82 -29.43 -18.54
CA LEU A 344 -5.24 -29.66 -18.77
C LEU A 344 -5.83 -30.32 -17.52
N VAL A 345 -6.90 -29.76 -16.96
CA VAL A 345 -7.48 -30.19 -15.67
C VAL A 345 -8.99 -30.34 -15.80
N TRP A 346 -9.54 -31.43 -15.26
CA TRP A 346 -10.98 -31.69 -15.24
C TRP A 346 -11.36 -32.57 -14.04
N ILE A 347 -12.65 -32.69 -13.76
CA ILE A 347 -13.18 -33.56 -12.72
C ILE A 347 -13.97 -34.69 -13.38
N GLU A 348 -13.69 -35.95 -13.05
CA GLU A 348 -14.31 -37.11 -13.67
C GLU A 348 -14.68 -38.17 -12.62
N PRO A 349 -15.84 -38.84 -12.71
CA PRO A 349 -16.20 -39.90 -11.77
C PRO A 349 -15.31 -41.15 -11.94
N ARG A 350 -14.66 -41.58 -10.86
CA ARG A 350 -13.90 -42.83 -10.74
C ARG A 350 -14.39 -43.60 -9.51
N ALA A 351 -14.70 -44.89 -9.69
CA ALA A 351 -15.25 -45.76 -8.64
C ALA A 351 -16.42 -45.14 -7.83
N GLY A 352 -17.28 -44.35 -8.49
CA GLY A 352 -18.44 -43.70 -7.86
C GLY A 352 -18.14 -42.39 -7.11
N LYS A 353 -16.91 -41.86 -7.16
CA LYS A 353 -16.52 -40.57 -6.57
C LYS A 353 -15.97 -39.63 -7.65
N PRO A 354 -16.14 -38.30 -7.56
CA PRO A 354 -15.47 -37.37 -8.44
C PRO A 354 -13.98 -37.33 -8.12
N HIS A 355 -13.13 -37.43 -9.14
CA HIS A 355 -11.68 -37.33 -9.03
C HIS A 355 -11.18 -36.14 -9.84
N LEU A 356 -10.24 -35.38 -9.28
CA LEU A 356 -9.53 -34.34 -10.01
C LEU A 356 -8.47 -35.00 -10.90
N LEU A 357 -8.59 -34.85 -12.22
CA LEU A 357 -7.65 -35.41 -13.18
C LEU A 357 -6.84 -34.29 -13.84
N LEU A 358 -5.57 -34.58 -14.12
CA LEU A 358 -4.64 -33.66 -14.78
C LEU A 358 -3.90 -34.35 -15.93
N ARG A 359 -3.56 -33.59 -16.95
CA ARG A 359 -2.63 -33.99 -18.02
C ARG A 359 -1.71 -32.82 -18.37
N ARG A 360 -0.40 -33.05 -18.36
CA ARG A 360 0.57 -32.09 -18.91
C ARG A 360 0.43 -32.01 -20.43
N LEU A 361 0.27 -30.80 -20.94
CA LEU A 361 0.19 -30.49 -22.37
C LEU A 361 1.60 -30.38 -22.98
N GLY A 362 2.54 -29.81 -22.23
CA GLY A 362 3.95 -29.65 -22.63
C GLY A 362 4.17 -28.57 -23.70
N ALA A 363 5.28 -27.84 -23.56
CA ALA A 363 5.70 -26.80 -24.50
C ALA A 363 6.47 -27.34 -25.73
N ALA A 364 7.02 -28.55 -25.66
CA ALA A 364 7.76 -29.16 -26.77
C ALA A 364 6.82 -29.90 -27.74
N LYS A 365 7.30 -30.09 -28.98
CA LYS A 365 6.67 -30.96 -29.98
C LYS A 365 6.52 -32.39 -29.43
N GLY A 366 5.33 -32.98 -29.56
CA GLY A 366 5.05 -34.34 -29.11
C GLY A 366 3.62 -34.54 -28.57
N ALA A 367 3.34 -35.78 -28.18
CA ALA A 367 2.10 -36.13 -27.49
C ALA A 367 2.02 -35.47 -26.10
N PRO A 368 0.83 -35.05 -25.64
CA PRO A 368 0.60 -34.72 -24.24
C PRO A 368 0.99 -35.88 -23.31
N GLY A 369 1.27 -35.56 -22.04
CA GLY A 369 1.61 -36.53 -21.02
C GLY A 369 0.49 -37.51 -20.67
N ALA A 370 0.82 -38.47 -19.81
CA ALA A 370 -0.15 -39.38 -19.20
C ALA A 370 -1.24 -38.61 -18.43
N ILE A 371 -2.38 -39.26 -18.24
CA ILE A 371 -3.42 -38.77 -17.32
C ILE A 371 -2.98 -39.13 -15.90
N GLU A 372 -2.87 -38.13 -15.05
CA GLU A 372 -2.56 -38.23 -13.64
C GLU A 372 -3.87 -38.09 -12.84
N ASP A 373 -4.16 -39.08 -11.99
CA ASP A 373 -5.25 -38.98 -11.01
C ASP A 373 -4.73 -38.21 -9.80
N ALA A 374 -5.25 -37.01 -9.58
CA ALA A 374 -4.78 -36.17 -8.49
C ALA A 374 -5.37 -36.57 -7.13
N GLY A 375 -6.50 -37.30 -7.15
CA GLY A 375 -7.21 -37.77 -5.97
C GLY A 375 -8.71 -37.46 -6.00
N ALA A 376 -9.43 -38.12 -5.10
CA ALA A 376 -10.87 -37.93 -4.93
C ALA A 376 -11.22 -36.57 -4.31
N LEU A 377 -12.30 -35.97 -4.80
CA LEU A 377 -13.04 -34.86 -4.22
C LEU A 377 -14.34 -35.40 -3.58
N PRO A 378 -15.02 -34.67 -2.67
CA PRO A 378 -16.30 -35.15 -2.12
C PRO A 378 -17.46 -35.04 -3.11
N HIS A 379 -17.43 -34.02 -3.97
CA HIS A 379 -18.40 -33.71 -5.01
C HIS A 379 -17.68 -32.98 -6.17
N ASP A 380 -18.37 -32.80 -7.29
CA ASP A 380 -17.87 -32.15 -8.50
C ASP A 380 -18.08 -30.62 -8.52
N THR A 381 -19.03 -30.10 -7.74
CA THR A 381 -19.33 -28.65 -7.62
C THR A 381 -18.29 -27.89 -6.79
N VAL A 382 -17.02 -27.90 -7.19
CA VAL A 382 -15.93 -27.16 -6.54
C VAL A 382 -15.44 -25.99 -7.40
N HIS A 383 -15.05 -24.89 -6.75
CA HIS A 383 -14.29 -23.82 -7.38
C HIS A 383 -12.82 -24.21 -7.49
N LEU A 384 -12.24 -24.16 -8.69
CA LEU A 384 -10.83 -24.44 -8.94
C LEU A 384 -10.03 -23.15 -9.06
N ALA A 385 -8.91 -23.08 -8.34
CA ALA A 385 -7.86 -22.08 -8.50
C ALA A 385 -6.50 -22.79 -8.59
N ALA A 386 -5.48 -22.11 -9.09
CA ALA A 386 -4.13 -22.64 -9.08
C ALA A 386 -3.09 -21.52 -8.95
N CYS A 387 -1.87 -21.89 -8.59
CA CYS A 387 -0.70 -21.03 -8.59
C CYS A 387 0.53 -21.85 -8.99
N ARG A 388 1.59 -21.16 -9.43
CA ARG A 388 2.84 -21.76 -9.87
C ARG A 388 3.92 -21.52 -8.82
N ALA A 389 4.44 -22.61 -8.29
CA ALA A 389 5.68 -22.67 -7.53
C ALA A 389 6.87 -22.83 -8.50
N PRO A 390 8.12 -22.50 -8.09
CA PRO A 390 9.30 -22.67 -8.93
C PRO A 390 9.44 -24.09 -9.53
N ASN A 391 9.12 -25.13 -8.75
CA ASN A 391 9.23 -26.52 -9.17
C ASN A 391 7.90 -27.19 -9.57
N GLY A 392 6.77 -26.48 -9.61
CA GLY A 392 5.49 -27.13 -9.96
C GLY A 392 4.23 -26.26 -9.95
N LEU A 393 3.11 -26.92 -10.22
CA LEU A 393 1.77 -26.36 -10.17
C LEU A 393 1.11 -26.78 -8.85
N VAL A 394 0.46 -25.84 -8.16
CA VAL A 394 -0.47 -26.19 -7.08
C VAL A 394 -1.89 -25.89 -7.55
N ILE A 395 -2.78 -26.87 -7.38
CA ILE A 395 -4.21 -26.73 -7.63
C ILE A 395 -4.94 -26.75 -6.29
N VAL A 396 -5.86 -25.81 -6.14
CA VAL A 396 -6.73 -25.62 -4.98
C VAL A 396 -8.17 -25.81 -5.45
N ALA A 397 -8.91 -26.70 -4.81
CA ALA A 397 -10.35 -26.88 -5.00
C ALA A 397 -11.11 -26.50 -3.72
N ARG A 398 -12.30 -25.89 -3.84
CA ARG A 398 -13.10 -25.42 -2.68
C ARG A 398 -14.59 -25.58 -2.88
N ASP A 399 -15.33 -25.83 -1.81
CA ASP A 399 -16.80 -25.86 -1.77
C ASP A 399 -17.43 -24.74 -0.91
N GLY A 400 -16.60 -24.00 -0.17
CA GLY A 400 -17.02 -22.96 0.78
C GLY A 400 -17.07 -23.39 2.26
N GLY A 401 -16.85 -24.67 2.56
CA GLY A 401 -16.63 -25.23 3.91
C GLY A 401 -15.34 -26.05 4.04
N THR A 402 -14.67 -26.36 2.93
CA THR A 402 -13.50 -27.22 2.83
C THR A 402 -12.57 -26.71 1.72
N VAL A 403 -11.26 -26.88 1.91
CA VAL A 403 -10.21 -26.68 0.91
C VAL A 403 -9.52 -28.00 0.63
N TRP A 404 -9.30 -28.29 -0.64
CA TRP A 404 -8.44 -29.37 -1.11
C TRP A 404 -7.26 -28.79 -1.87
N MET A 405 -6.07 -29.32 -1.64
CA MET A 405 -4.86 -28.90 -2.32
C MET A 405 -4.09 -30.11 -2.86
N THR A 406 -3.57 -30.01 -4.07
CA THR A 406 -2.59 -30.95 -4.62
C THR A 406 -1.46 -30.19 -5.30
N ARG A 407 -0.22 -30.64 -5.12
CA ARG A 407 0.95 -30.14 -5.87
C ARG A 407 1.36 -31.16 -6.92
N ARG A 408 1.70 -30.69 -8.12
CA ARG A 408 2.15 -31.47 -9.27
C ARG A 408 3.45 -30.87 -9.81
N ASP A 409 4.54 -31.60 -9.78
CA ASP A 409 5.83 -31.24 -10.41
C ASP A 409 5.99 -31.99 -11.75
N ALA A 410 7.22 -32.22 -12.20
CA ALA A 410 7.53 -32.96 -13.43
C ALA A 410 7.75 -34.47 -13.22
N ARG A 411 7.87 -34.93 -11.96
CA ARG A 411 8.09 -36.32 -11.54
C ARG A 411 6.82 -36.97 -10.98
N GLY A 412 5.80 -36.17 -10.67
CA GLY A 412 4.48 -36.61 -10.20
C GLY A 412 3.84 -35.54 -9.31
N GLY A 413 3.03 -35.95 -8.32
CA GLY A 413 2.47 -35.01 -7.37
C GLY A 413 2.05 -35.60 -6.03
N SER A 414 1.81 -34.71 -5.06
CA SER A 414 1.25 -35.08 -3.76
C SER A 414 -0.22 -35.46 -3.91
N PRO A 415 -0.74 -36.45 -3.16
CA PRO A 415 -2.19 -36.67 -3.10
C PRO A 415 -2.93 -35.38 -2.70
N VAL A 416 -4.23 -35.32 -3.00
CA VAL A 416 -5.11 -34.27 -2.48
C VAL A 416 -5.08 -34.29 -0.94
N VAL A 417 -4.62 -33.18 -0.36
CA VAL A 417 -4.66 -32.88 1.07
C VAL A 417 -5.92 -32.07 1.36
N ARG A 418 -6.65 -32.41 2.42
CA ARG A 418 -7.88 -31.72 2.86
C ARG A 418 -7.59 -30.79 4.04
N ALA A 419 -8.21 -29.62 4.02
CA ALA A 419 -8.44 -28.75 5.17
C ALA A 419 -9.95 -28.56 5.34
N ASP A 420 -10.48 -28.85 6.52
CA ASP A 420 -11.79 -28.32 6.89
C ASP A 420 -11.64 -26.83 7.17
N GLU A 421 -12.45 -26.00 6.52
CA GLU A 421 -12.54 -24.59 6.84
C GLU A 421 -13.57 -24.40 7.95
N LEU A 422 -13.43 -23.32 8.73
CA LEU A 422 -14.55 -22.93 9.59
C LEU A 422 -15.75 -22.58 8.70
N PRO A 423 -16.99 -22.93 9.07
CA PRO A 423 -18.18 -22.53 8.33
C PRO A 423 -18.17 -21.02 8.06
N ARG A 424 -18.59 -20.62 6.87
CA ARG A 424 -18.77 -19.19 6.56
C ARG A 424 -19.92 -18.63 7.42
N PRO A 425 -19.79 -17.43 8.03
CA PRO A 425 -20.90 -16.83 8.75
C PRO A 425 -22.11 -16.64 7.83
N ALA A 426 -23.32 -16.79 8.37
CA ALA A 426 -24.54 -16.62 7.58
C ALA A 426 -24.61 -15.19 6.99
N GLY A 427 -24.80 -15.10 5.68
CA GLY A 427 -24.82 -13.81 4.96
C GLY A 427 -23.45 -13.21 4.62
N ALA A 428 -22.33 -13.86 4.96
CA ALA A 428 -21.01 -13.35 4.59
C ALA A 428 -20.73 -13.47 3.08
N VAL A 429 -20.18 -12.42 2.48
CA VAL A 429 -19.78 -12.37 1.08
C VAL A 429 -18.25 -12.42 0.99
N VAL A 430 -17.71 -13.24 0.08
CA VAL A 430 -16.28 -13.19 -0.27
C VAL A 430 -16.04 -11.95 -1.12
N VAL A 431 -15.27 -11.00 -0.60
CA VAL A 431 -14.94 -9.74 -1.30
C VAL A 431 -13.51 -9.73 -1.86
N SER A 432 -12.67 -10.68 -1.42
CA SER A 432 -11.37 -10.96 -2.03
C SER A 432 -10.99 -12.42 -1.80
N GLU A 433 -10.47 -13.09 -2.83
CA GLU A 433 -9.87 -14.42 -2.76
C GLU A 433 -8.54 -14.39 -3.52
N LEU A 434 -7.47 -14.80 -2.87
CA LEU A 434 -6.13 -14.89 -3.45
C LEU A 434 -5.49 -16.24 -3.10
N VAL A 435 -4.79 -16.82 -4.08
CA VAL A 435 -4.00 -18.04 -3.90
C VAL A 435 -2.54 -17.75 -4.21
N THR A 436 -1.64 -18.10 -3.29
CA THR A 436 -0.19 -17.98 -3.43
C THR A 436 0.47 -19.33 -3.15
N CYS A 437 1.65 -19.58 -3.73
CA CYS A 437 2.46 -20.74 -3.36
C CYS A 437 3.95 -20.52 -3.61
N ASP A 438 4.74 -21.32 -2.90
CA ASP A 438 6.16 -21.55 -3.09
C ASP A 438 6.41 -23.08 -3.17
N ASP A 439 7.67 -23.50 -3.09
CA ASP A 439 8.06 -24.92 -3.10
C ASP A 439 7.80 -25.68 -1.78
N ARG A 440 7.26 -25.03 -0.74
CA ARG A 440 7.00 -25.62 0.59
C ARG A 440 5.53 -25.65 0.95
N ALA A 441 4.79 -24.59 0.62
CA ALA A 441 3.37 -24.45 0.90
C ALA A 441 2.60 -23.79 -0.25
N ALA A 442 1.28 -23.95 -0.23
CA ALA A 442 0.35 -23.05 -0.87
C ALA A 442 -0.64 -22.49 0.14
N GLN A 443 -1.19 -21.34 -0.17
CA GLN A 443 -1.94 -20.54 0.77
C GLN A 443 -3.11 -19.92 0.05
N THR A 444 -4.30 -20.10 0.60
CA THR A 444 -5.45 -19.27 0.22
C THR A 444 -5.67 -18.22 1.29
N THR A 445 -5.92 -16.99 0.85
CA THR A 445 -6.34 -15.87 1.69
C THR A 445 -7.72 -15.40 1.20
N LEU A 446 -8.70 -15.37 2.10
CA LEU A 446 -10.02 -14.80 1.86
C LEU A 446 -10.18 -13.53 2.69
N VAL A 447 -10.89 -12.56 2.13
CA VAL A 447 -11.55 -11.49 2.88
C VAL A 447 -13.05 -11.71 2.77
N LEU A 448 -13.72 -11.88 3.91
CA LEU A 448 -15.17 -11.92 4.03
C LEU A 448 -15.68 -10.56 4.53
N ARG A 449 -16.82 -10.13 4.00
CA ARG A 449 -17.63 -9.00 4.49
C ARG A 449 -18.94 -9.54 5.05
N ASN A 450 -19.23 -9.23 6.31
CA ASN A 450 -20.49 -9.54 6.99
C ASN A 450 -21.33 -8.26 7.05
N GLY A 451 -22.57 -8.29 6.57
CA GLY A 451 -23.44 -7.12 6.58
C GLY A 451 -23.12 -6.08 5.48
N VAL A 452 -23.69 -4.88 5.63
CA VAL A 452 -23.64 -3.78 4.66
C VAL A 452 -23.52 -2.43 5.36
N GLY A 453 -23.02 -1.42 4.63
CA GLY A 453 -22.85 -0.05 5.14
C GLY A 453 -21.95 0.01 6.37
N ASP A 454 -22.24 0.96 7.25
CA ASP A 454 -21.48 1.29 8.47
C ASP A 454 -21.44 0.17 9.51
N THR A 455 -22.27 -0.87 9.32
CA THR A 455 -22.29 -2.07 10.17
C THR A 455 -21.45 -3.22 9.62
N ALA A 456 -20.80 -3.04 8.46
CA ALA A 456 -20.08 -4.11 7.78
C ALA A 456 -18.78 -4.50 8.50
N THR A 457 -18.76 -5.68 9.14
CA THR A 457 -17.54 -6.24 9.72
C THR A 457 -16.77 -7.07 8.69
N HIS A 458 -15.46 -7.18 8.87
CA HIS A 458 -14.59 -7.89 7.96
C HIS A 458 -13.82 -9.00 8.68
N GLU A 459 -13.62 -10.12 8.00
CA GLU A 459 -12.91 -11.30 8.52
C GLU A 459 -11.90 -11.78 7.46
N VAL A 460 -10.63 -11.89 7.85
CA VAL A 460 -9.60 -12.48 7.00
C VAL A 460 -9.42 -13.95 7.39
N ARG A 461 -9.60 -14.84 6.42
CA ARG A 461 -9.30 -16.27 6.57
C ARG A 461 -8.03 -16.58 5.79
N ARG A 462 -7.21 -17.45 6.36
CA ARG A 462 -6.02 -17.98 5.71
C ARG A 462 -5.96 -19.48 5.95
N ALA A 463 -5.85 -20.28 4.89
CA ALA A 463 -5.46 -21.68 5.02
C ALA A 463 -4.07 -21.85 4.41
N SER A 464 -3.12 -22.35 5.21
CA SER A 464 -1.76 -22.68 4.76
C SER A 464 -1.61 -24.19 4.63
N CYS A 465 -1.45 -24.66 3.41
CA CYS A 465 -1.36 -26.07 3.05
C CYS A 465 0.06 -26.46 2.64
N THR A 466 0.54 -27.56 3.23
CA THR A 466 1.77 -28.26 2.85
C THR A 466 1.40 -29.59 2.18
N LYS A 467 2.38 -30.36 1.71
CA LYS A 467 2.16 -31.70 1.18
C LYS A 467 1.55 -32.71 2.18
N ASP A 468 1.67 -32.44 3.49
CA ASP A 468 1.27 -33.37 4.55
C ASP A 468 0.04 -32.88 5.36
N MET A 469 -0.17 -31.56 5.46
CA MET A 469 -1.28 -30.98 6.23
C MET A 469 -1.69 -29.57 5.77
N CYS A 470 -2.93 -29.19 6.05
CA CYS A 470 -3.44 -27.83 5.92
C CYS A 470 -3.85 -27.24 7.27
N LYS A 471 -3.46 -25.99 7.54
CA LYS A 471 -3.79 -25.27 8.79
C LYS A 471 -4.63 -24.02 8.48
N PRO A 472 -5.92 -23.98 8.84
CA PRO A 472 -6.75 -22.78 8.78
C PRO A 472 -6.43 -21.81 9.94
N ILE A 473 -6.61 -20.52 9.68
CA ILE A 473 -6.49 -19.41 10.62
C ILE A 473 -7.59 -18.41 10.26
N VAL A 474 -8.22 -17.81 11.27
CA VAL A 474 -9.20 -16.73 11.12
C VAL A 474 -8.75 -15.53 11.93
N LEU A 475 -8.90 -14.33 11.36
CA LEU A 475 -8.61 -13.04 11.94
C LEU A 475 -9.83 -12.13 11.74
N ALA A 476 -10.57 -11.84 12.82
CA ALA A 476 -11.63 -10.84 12.79
C ALA A 476 -11.01 -9.43 12.84
N LEU A 477 -11.35 -8.55 11.89
CA LEU A 477 -10.74 -7.23 11.82
C LEU A 477 -11.18 -6.30 12.95
N ASP A 478 -12.33 -6.54 13.56
CA ASP A 478 -12.75 -5.80 14.76
C ASP A 478 -11.75 -5.96 15.92
N GLU A 479 -10.98 -7.06 15.94
CA GLU A 479 -9.88 -7.26 16.88
C GLU A 479 -8.60 -6.53 16.45
N LEU A 480 -8.32 -6.46 15.14
CA LEU A 480 -7.20 -5.70 14.55
C LEU A 480 -7.29 -4.19 14.87
N PHE A 481 -8.51 -3.67 15.08
CA PHE A 481 -8.81 -2.28 15.42
C PHE A 481 -9.32 -2.08 16.86
N ARG A 482 -9.31 -3.12 17.71
CA ARG A 482 -9.71 -3.02 19.12
C ARG A 482 -8.73 -2.08 19.85
N GLY A 483 -9.27 -1.08 20.55
CA GLY A 483 -8.47 -0.06 21.23
C GLY A 483 -7.62 0.82 20.29
N ARG A 484 -8.04 0.97 19.03
CA ARG A 484 -7.51 1.92 18.04
C ARG A 484 -8.60 2.92 17.62
N ASP A 485 -8.18 4.03 17.02
CA ASP A 485 -9.07 5.13 16.66
C ASP A 485 -10.20 4.67 15.71
N PRO A 486 -11.45 5.11 15.86
CA PRO A 486 -12.50 4.86 14.87
C PRO A 486 -12.11 5.23 13.44
N MET A 487 -11.31 6.28 13.23
CA MET A 487 -10.80 6.68 11.91
C MET A 487 -9.81 5.67 11.31
N SER A 488 -9.19 4.81 12.13
CA SER A 488 -8.32 3.75 11.64
C SER A 488 -9.08 2.58 11.02
N ARG A 489 -10.42 2.55 11.14
CA ARG A 489 -11.28 1.44 10.69
C ARG A 489 -11.64 1.55 9.21
N PRO A 490 -11.89 0.42 8.52
CA PRO A 490 -12.30 0.44 7.11
C PRO A 490 -13.63 1.17 6.91
N ALA A 491 -13.71 1.99 5.88
CA ALA A 491 -14.93 2.70 5.52
C ALA A 491 -15.99 1.78 4.88
N PRO A 492 -17.29 2.08 4.99
CA PRO A 492 -18.30 1.49 4.12
C PRO A 492 -17.97 1.80 2.65
N PRO A 493 -18.01 0.83 1.74
CA PRO A 493 -17.76 1.10 0.34
C PRO A 493 -18.94 1.79 -0.32
N ALA A 494 -18.66 2.83 -1.11
CA ALA A 494 -19.70 3.52 -1.88
C ALA A 494 -20.24 2.70 -3.08
N ASN A 495 -19.42 1.78 -3.63
CA ASN A 495 -19.64 1.14 -4.93
C ASN A 495 -19.31 -0.37 -4.93
N ASP A 496 -19.72 -1.12 -3.90
CA ASP A 496 -19.43 -2.56 -3.67
C ASP A 496 -17.95 -3.00 -3.57
N GLU A 497 -17.00 -2.13 -3.95
CA GLU A 497 -15.55 -2.23 -3.70
C GLU A 497 -15.23 -2.79 -2.30
N SER A 498 -14.14 -3.56 -2.17
CA SER A 498 -13.71 -3.97 -0.83
C SER A 498 -12.84 -2.89 -0.20
N PRO A 499 -13.20 -2.35 0.97
CA PRO A 499 -12.32 -1.45 1.72
C PRO A 499 -11.16 -2.21 2.38
N VAL A 500 -11.15 -3.54 2.32
CA VAL A 500 -10.14 -4.44 2.92
C VAL A 500 -9.65 -5.46 1.88
N LEU A 501 -8.34 -5.64 1.78
CA LEU A 501 -7.68 -6.66 0.99
C LEU A 501 -6.67 -7.41 1.88
N ALA A 502 -6.43 -8.69 1.62
CA ALA A 502 -5.42 -9.44 2.36
C ALA A 502 -4.74 -10.50 1.48
N ALA A 503 -3.44 -10.69 1.68
CA ALA A 503 -2.63 -11.68 0.97
C ALA A 503 -1.61 -12.33 1.91
N SER A 504 -1.19 -13.56 1.61
CA SER A 504 -0.18 -14.28 2.41
C SER A 504 1.17 -14.37 1.68
N PHE A 505 2.25 -14.15 2.42
CA PHE A 505 3.64 -14.20 1.95
C PHE A 505 4.46 -15.16 2.82
N GLY A 506 4.58 -16.42 2.41
CA GLY A 506 5.21 -17.44 3.25
C GLY A 506 4.53 -17.48 4.62
N GLU A 507 5.24 -17.23 5.72
CA GLU A 507 4.61 -17.22 7.05
C GLU A 507 3.82 -15.94 7.37
N ARG A 508 4.04 -14.84 6.64
CA ARG A 508 3.41 -13.53 6.91
C ARG A 508 2.04 -13.39 6.25
N LEU A 509 1.21 -12.54 6.84
CA LEU A 509 -0.07 -12.07 6.33
C LEU A 509 0.04 -10.55 6.17
N LEU A 510 -0.27 -10.05 4.98
CA LEU A 510 -0.49 -8.64 4.70
C LEU A 510 -1.99 -8.37 4.74
N VAL A 511 -2.41 -7.37 5.51
CA VAL A 511 -3.76 -6.81 5.49
C VAL A 511 -3.63 -5.35 5.07
N VAL A 512 -4.32 -4.97 4.00
CA VAL A 512 -4.42 -3.60 3.47
C VAL A 512 -5.85 -3.13 3.65
N TRP A 513 -6.07 -1.90 4.11
CA TRP A 513 -7.39 -1.32 4.19
C TRP A 513 -7.42 0.17 3.87
N ARG A 514 -8.59 0.66 3.47
CA ARG A 514 -8.88 2.06 3.19
C ARG A 514 -9.75 2.64 4.30
N THR A 515 -9.31 3.78 4.80
CA THR A 515 -10.03 4.66 5.73
C THR A 515 -10.44 5.93 4.97
N PRO A 516 -11.48 6.69 5.39
CA PRO A 516 -11.81 7.95 4.73
C PRO A 516 -10.68 8.96 4.94
N ASP A 517 -10.42 9.34 6.20
CA ASP A 517 -9.59 10.50 6.53
C ASP A 517 -8.08 10.20 6.55
N ALA A 518 -7.71 8.93 6.77
CA ALA A 518 -6.32 8.48 6.92
C ALA A 518 -5.79 7.65 5.73
N GLY A 519 -6.50 7.65 4.60
CA GLY A 519 -6.09 7.02 3.33
C GLY A 519 -5.96 5.50 3.37
N VAL A 520 -4.99 4.96 2.62
CA VAL A 520 -4.72 3.52 2.52
C VAL A 520 -3.57 3.12 3.43
N ARG A 521 -3.80 2.06 4.21
CA ARG A 521 -2.98 1.66 5.34
C ARG A 521 -2.78 0.15 5.30
N ALA A 522 -1.70 -0.35 5.89
CA ALA A 522 -1.42 -1.77 5.92
C ALA A 522 -0.68 -2.23 7.18
N ARG A 523 -0.81 -3.53 7.46
CA ARG A 523 0.03 -4.26 8.42
C ARG A 523 0.53 -5.54 7.78
N ILE A 524 1.77 -5.88 8.12
CA ILE A 524 2.40 -7.13 7.70
C ILE A 524 3.14 -7.77 8.87
N ALA A 525 2.73 -8.98 9.24
CA ALA A 525 3.40 -9.79 10.26
C ALA A 525 2.94 -11.25 10.16
N THR A 526 3.34 -12.11 11.09
CA THR A 526 2.67 -13.42 11.24
C THR A 526 1.21 -13.22 11.67
N PRO A 527 0.28 -14.14 11.37
CA PRO A 527 -1.10 -14.02 11.82
C PRO A 527 -1.26 -13.88 13.34
N ALA A 528 -0.35 -14.46 14.14
CA ALA A 528 -0.36 -14.35 15.59
C ALA A 528 0.08 -12.96 16.11
N SER A 529 0.84 -12.20 15.30
CA SER A 529 1.41 -10.91 15.69
C SER A 529 0.85 -9.72 14.89
N ILE A 530 -0.13 -9.95 14.01
CA ILE A 530 -0.69 -8.92 13.11
C ILE A 530 -1.45 -7.81 13.86
N MET A 531 -2.03 -8.14 15.02
CA MET A 531 -2.76 -7.19 15.88
C MET A 531 -1.85 -6.12 16.48
N THR A 532 -0.61 -6.48 16.82
CA THR A 532 0.42 -5.60 17.38
C THR A 532 1.43 -5.12 16.35
N ALA A 533 1.26 -5.47 15.07
CA ALA A 533 2.17 -5.05 14.01
C ALA A 533 2.17 -3.52 13.83
N PRO A 534 3.32 -2.90 13.50
CA PRO A 534 3.39 -1.50 13.11
C PRO A 534 2.49 -1.21 11.92
N ASP A 535 1.82 -0.08 11.97
CA ASP A 535 0.91 0.39 10.92
C ASP A 535 1.70 1.15 9.85
N ILE A 536 1.41 0.88 8.59
CA ILE A 536 2.12 1.43 7.44
C ILE A 536 1.15 2.28 6.63
N VAL A 537 1.39 3.59 6.56
CA VAL A 537 0.63 4.49 5.68
C VAL A 537 1.17 4.35 4.27
N ILE A 538 0.34 3.90 3.34
CA ILE A 538 0.72 3.64 1.96
C ILE A 538 0.36 4.81 1.04
N TYR A 539 -0.86 5.32 1.19
CA TYR A 539 -1.44 6.35 0.33
C TYR A 539 -2.21 7.37 1.16
N ASP A 540 -2.04 8.65 0.86
CA ASP A 540 -2.69 9.73 1.59
C ASP A 540 -3.59 10.56 0.66
N GLU A 541 -4.88 10.21 0.62
CA GLU A 541 -5.88 10.78 -0.31
C GLU A 541 -5.88 12.30 -0.31
N ALA A 542 -5.85 12.95 0.87
CA ALA A 542 -5.95 14.40 0.95
C ALA A 542 -4.63 15.13 0.64
N SER A 543 -3.46 14.47 0.74
CA SER A 543 -2.20 15.06 0.25
C SER A 543 -2.15 15.17 -1.27
N GLN A 544 -2.84 14.25 -1.96
CA GLN A 544 -2.94 14.18 -3.40
C GLN A 544 -4.15 14.96 -3.95
N ASP A 545 -5.00 15.53 -3.09
CA ASP A 545 -6.33 16.04 -3.46
C ASP A 545 -6.34 17.47 -4.05
N VAL A 546 -5.53 17.67 -5.10
CA VAL A 546 -5.63 18.86 -5.93
C VAL A 546 -6.87 18.74 -6.83
N ASN A 547 -7.98 19.37 -6.41
CA ASN A 547 -9.26 19.41 -7.13
C ASN A 547 -9.97 18.05 -7.31
N GLY A 548 -9.91 17.14 -6.33
CA GLY A 548 -10.52 15.80 -6.44
C GLY A 548 -9.55 14.71 -6.94
N ALA A 549 -8.34 15.08 -7.38
CA ALA A 549 -7.40 14.19 -8.06
C ALA A 549 -6.84 13.05 -7.19
N GLY A 550 -6.84 13.23 -5.87
CA GLY A 550 -6.34 12.25 -4.88
C GLY A 550 -7.39 11.24 -4.43
N ARG A 551 -8.67 11.46 -4.78
CA ARG A 551 -9.76 10.59 -4.34
C ARG A 551 -9.61 9.19 -4.93
N LEU A 552 -9.55 8.19 -4.08
CA LEU A 552 -9.53 6.80 -4.52
C LEU A 552 -10.91 6.30 -4.91
N HIS A 553 -10.95 5.53 -5.99
CA HIS A 553 -12.12 4.78 -6.44
C HIS A 553 -12.03 3.32 -6.04
N ALA A 554 -10.84 2.71 -6.13
CA ALA A 554 -10.70 1.25 -6.05
C ALA A 554 -9.27 0.81 -5.67
N MET A 555 -9.15 -0.41 -5.13
CA MET A 555 -7.87 -1.03 -4.75
C MET A 555 -7.82 -2.50 -5.17
N ARG A 556 -6.66 -3.01 -5.61
CA ARG A 556 -6.45 -4.45 -5.88
C ARG A 556 -5.06 -4.89 -5.47
N LEU A 557 -4.93 -6.12 -4.99
CA LEU A 557 -3.70 -6.66 -4.40
C LEU A 557 -3.27 -7.94 -5.13
N PHE A 558 -2.04 -7.98 -5.64
CA PHE A 558 -1.49 -9.09 -6.40
C PHE A 558 -0.18 -9.57 -5.77
N PRO A 559 -0.22 -10.58 -4.90
CA PRO A 559 0.99 -11.18 -4.31
C PRO A 559 1.79 -11.98 -5.35
N ARG A 560 3.12 -11.92 -5.25
CA ARG A 560 4.12 -12.67 -6.03
C ARG A 560 5.36 -12.90 -5.16
N GLY A 561 5.66 -14.16 -4.84
CA GLY A 561 6.82 -14.52 -4.02
C GLY A 561 6.84 -13.80 -2.66
N ASP A 562 7.85 -12.96 -2.47
CA ASP A 562 8.11 -12.18 -1.24
C ASP A 562 7.57 -10.74 -1.28
N ALA A 563 6.71 -10.39 -2.24
CA ALA A 563 6.10 -9.05 -2.33
C ALA A 563 4.66 -9.10 -2.86
N ALA A 564 3.91 -8.00 -2.73
CA ALA A 564 2.71 -7.77 -3.52
C ALA A 564 2.77 -6.44 -4.26
N LEU A 565 2.06 -6.42 -5.40
CA LEU A 565 1.65 -5.20 -6.06
C LEU A 565 0.29 -4.80 -5.50
N LEU A 566 0.24 -3.64 -4.83
CA LEU A 566 -1.00 -2.93 -4.57
C LEU A 566 -1.22 -1.92 -5.71
N LEU A 567 -2.33 -2.08 -6.43
CA LEU A 567 -2.80 -1.06 -7.35
C LEU A 567 -3.86 -0.19 -6.68
N LEU A 568 -3.69 1.12 -6.82
CA LEU A 568 -4.61 2.14 -6.34
C LEU A 568 -5.15 2.93 -7.53
N HIS A 569 -6.47 2.96 -7.67
CA HIS A 569 -7.15 3.76 -8.69
C HIS A 569 -7.58 5.10 -8.08
N ALA A 570 -6.86 6.16 -8.39
CA ALA A 570 -7.23 7.53 -8.08
C ALA A 570 -7.88 8.19 -9.30
N VAL A 571 -8.54 9.33 -9.10
CA VAL A 571 -8.99 10.21 -10.21
C VAL A 571 -7.83 10.60 -11.13
N SER A 572 -6.62 10.74 -10.57
CA SER A 572 -5.38 11.04 -11.31
C SER A 572 -4.83 9.88 -12.16
N GLY A 573 -5.28 8.64 -11.95
CA GLY A 573 -4.80 7.46 -12.68
C GLY A 573 -4.59 6.23 -11.79
N ILE A 574 -3.90 5.22 -12.33
CA ILE A 574 -3.51 4.03 -11.57
C ILE A 574 -2.11 4.23 -11.00
N LYS A 575 -1.97 4.24 -9.67
CA LYS A 575 -0.68 4.15 -8.97
C LYS A 575 -0.37 2.68 -8.66
N ALA A 576 0.89 2.31 -8.85
CA ALA A 576 1.41 0.95 -8.62
C ALA A 576 2.43 0.98 -7.47
N ILE A 577 2.17 0.22 -6.42
CA ILE A 577 2.98 0.24 -5.19
C ILE A 577 3.40 -1.19 -4.83
N ARG A 578 4.70 -1.42 -4.73
CA ARG A 578 5.30 -2.64 -4.18
C ARG A 578 5.21 -2.60 -2.66
N ILE A 579 4.78 -3.69 -2.05
CA ILE A 579 4.86 -3.94 -0.61
C ILE A 579 5.67 -5.23 -0.43
N GLY A 580 6.89 -5.12 0.10
CA GLY A 580 7.75 -6.27 0.39
C GLY A 580 7.30 -7.05 1.64
N ALA A 581 7.74 -8.31 1.76
CA ALA A 581 7.48 -9.16 2.92
C ALA A 581 8.12 -8.60 4.21
N ASP A 582 9.13 -7.75 4.07
CA ASP A 582 9.78 -6.95 5.12
C ASP A 582 8.94 -5.75 5.60
N GLY A 583 7.94 -5.33 4.83
CA GLY A 583 7.16 -4.11 5.05
C GLY A 583 7.70 -2.86 4.36
N LEU A 584 8.75 -2.98 3.54
CA LEU A 584 9.20 -1.87 2.71
C LEU A 584 8.17 -1.60 1.62
N VAL A 585 7.70 -0.35 1.56
CA VAL A 585 6.75 0.13 0.55
C VAL A 585 7.49 1.01 -0.45
N GLN A 586 7.34 0.72 -1.75
CA GLN A 586 8.07 1.39 -2.82
C GLN A 586 7.13 1.67 -4.00
N PRO A 587 7.05 2.91 -4.51
CA PRO A 587 6.30 3.19 -5.72
C PRO A 587 7.01 2.61 -6.95
N ILE A 588 6.25 1.95 -7.82
CA ILE A 588 6.78 1.33 -9.03
C ILE A 588 6.68 2.33 -10.18
N ARG A 589 7.81 2.53 -10.87
CA ARG A 589 7.87 3.33 -12.09
C ARG A 589 7.66 2.42 -13.30
N SER A 590 6.84 2.88 -14.25
CA SER A 590 6.74 2.25 -15.57
C SER A 590 7.95 2.67 -16.42
N THR A 591 8.61 1.71 -17.05
CA THR A 591 9.61 1.97 -18.10
C THR A 591 8.98 1.73 -19.46
N GLY A 592 8.65 2.80 -20.19
CA GLY A 592 8.19 2.73 -21.59
C GLY A 592 6.75 3.17 -21.87
N GLY A 593 6.28 4.27 -21.25
CA GLY A 593 5.02 4.95 -21.57
C GLY A 593 5.25 6.39 -21.99
#